data_AF-A0A800IQK5-F1
#
_entry.id   AF-A0A800IQK5-F1
#
_cell.length_a   1.000
_cell.length_b   1.000
_cell.length_c   1.000
_cell.angle_alpha   90.00
_cell.angle_beta   90.00
_cell.angle_gamma   90.00
#
_symmetry.space_group_name_H-M   'P 1'
#
loop_
_entity.id
_entity.type
_entity.pdbx_description
1 polymer ?
#
loop_
_entity_poly.entity_id
_entity_poly.type
_entity_poly.pdbx_seq_one_letter_code
_entity_poly.pdbx_strand_id
1 'polypeptide(L)'
;MKIKTFLGGYDKNLSYLVWCETTGLAGIVDAAVDITEILEFINSKNLILEKLFITHSHFDHIRYLEDLTHQFPQLQLCGYNFPEEEFGDYFRGLTHHEIIPLGTEMLTILHTPGHYPDSICF
;
A
#
# COMPACT_ATOMS: atom_id res chain seq x y z
N MET A 1 -4.52 13.55 -7.64
CA MET A 1 -3.88 12.69 -6.60
C MET A 1 -2.90 13.51 -5.78
N LYS A 2 -2.83 13.24 -4.47
CA LYS A 2 -1.79 13.77 -3.58
C LYS A 2 -1.00 12.64 -2.94
N ILE A 3 0.24 12.95 -2.57
CA ILE A 3 1.20 12.00 -2.03
C ILE A 3 1.91 12.64 -0.84
N LYS A 4 2.10 11.87 0.23
CA LYS A 4 3.01 12.19 1.33
C LYS A 4 3.94 11.02 1.56
N THR A 5 5.22 11.31 1.64
CA THR A 5 6.27 10.33 1.88
C THR A 5 6.62 10.28 3.36
N PHE A 6 6.88 9.07 3.86
CA PHE A 6 7.38 8.78 5.20
C PHE A 6 8.66 7.99 5.06
N LEU A 7 9.69 8.40 5.79
CA LEU A 7 11.03 7.81 5.75
C LEU A 7 11.32 7.17 7.11
N GLY A 8 11.68 5.89 7.12
CA GLY A 8 11.90 5.17 8.37
C GLY A 8 12.18 3.69 8.13
N GLY A 9 11.73 2.84 9.05
CA GLY A 9 11.86 1.39 8.91
C GLY A 9 13.30 0.88 8.88
N TYR A 10 13.48 -0.33 8.34
CA TYR A 10 14.80 -0.89 8.08
C TYR A 10 15.45 -0.18 6.88
N ASP A 11 16.76 0.05 6.98
CA ASP A 11 17.59 0.70 5.96
C ASP A 11 17.05 2.01 5.33
N LYS A 12 16.25 2.77 6.10
CA LYS A 12 15.65 4.03 5.64
C LYS A 12 14.73 3.83 4.42
N ASN A 13 13.88 2.82 4.48
CA ASN A 13 12.79 2.63 3.54
C ASN A 13 11.78 3.77 3.52
N LEU A 14 10.97 3.74 2.46
CA LEU A 14 9.93 4.71 2.18
C LEU A 14 8.57 4.04 2.17
N SER A 15 7.61 4.65 2.84
CA SER A 15 6.19 4.40 2.63
C SER A 15 5.54 5.64 2.06
N TYR A 16 4.56 5.45 1.18
CA TYR A 16 3.85 6.56 0.56
C TYR A 16 2.37 6.50 0.92
N LEU A 17 1.85 7.54 1.55
CA LEU A 17 0.40 7.74 1.64
C LEU A 17 -0.06 8.48 0.39
N VAL A 18 -0.87 7.82 -0.42
CA VAL A 18 -1.50 8.39 -1.62
C VAL A 18 -2.98 8.57 -1.37
N TRP A 19 -3.57 9.67 -1.87
CA TRP A 19 -5.02 9.88 -1.72
C TRP A 19 -5.65 10.69 -2.84
N CYS A 20 -6.94 10.45 -3.02
CA CYS A 20 -7.84 11.23 -3.86
C CYS A 20 -8.34 12.44 -3.07
N GLU A 21 -8.05 13.66 -3.54
CA GLU A 21 -8.53 14.89 -2.87
C GLU A 21 -10.05 15.03 -2.90
N THR A 22 -10.70 14.55 -3.95
CA THR A 22 -12.14 14.70 -4.14
C THR A 22 -12.95 13.81 -3.18
N THR A 23 -12.47 12.59 -2.91
CA THR A 23 -13.22 11.61 -2.10
C THR A 23 -12.64 11.39 -0.71
N GLY A 24 -11.38 11.81 -0.47
CA GLY A 24 -10.66 11.52 0.76
C GLY A 24 -10.20 10.06 0.91
N LEU A 25 -10.48 9.20 -0.09
CA LEU A 25 -10.03 7.81 -0.09
C LEU A 25 -8.52 7.75 -0.28
N ALA A 26 -7.87 7.00 0.59
CA ALA A 26 -6.42 6.90 0.70
C ALA A 26 -5.94 5.45 0.66
N GLY A 27 -4.71 5.29 0.19
CA GLY A 27 -3.98 4.03 0.27
C GLY A 27 -2.54 4.28 0.70
N ILE A 28 -1.95 3.29 1.36
CA ILE A 28 -0.53 3.28 1.69
C ILE A 28 0.18 2.40 0.66
N VAL A 29 1.33 2.83 0.15
CA VAL A 29 2.25 2.00 -0.62
C VAL A 29 3.36 1.58 0.33
N ASP A 30 3.47 0.26 0.50
CA ASP A 30 4.34 -0.49 1.41
C ASP A 30 4.18 -0.16 2.89
N ALA A 31 4.06 -1.19 3.73
CA ALA A 31 4.04 -1.11 5.18
C ALA A 31 5.46 -1.14 5.76
N ALA A 32 6.35 -0.32 5.22
CA ALA A 32 7.78 -0.37 5.49
C ALA A 32 8.20 0.42 6.74
N VAL A 33 7.43 1.43 7.13
CA VAL A 33 7.74 2.35 8.23
C VAL A 33 6.71 2.28 9.34
N ASP A 34 7.09 2.75 10.54
CA ASP A 34 6.19 2.81 11.69
C ASP A 34 4.90 3.58 11.37
N ILE A 35 3.76 3.02 11.79
CA ILE A 35 2.45 3.52 11.38
C ILE A 35 2.05 4.80 12.10
N THR A 36 2.69 5.17 13.22
CA THR A 36 2.23 6.24 14.11
C THR A 36 2.07 7.57 13.37
N GLU A 37 3.12 8.03 12.68
CA GLU A 37 3.08 9.30 11.93
C GLU A 37 2.09 9.25 10.76
N ILE A 38 1.90 8.07 10.17
CA ILE A 38 0.94 7.85 9.09
C ILE A 38 -0.49 8.02 9.62
N LEU A 39 -0.80 7.39 10.76
CA LEU A 39 -2.12 7.49 11.40
C LEU A 39 -2.43 8.93 11.83
N GLU A 40 -1.47 9.61 12.45
CA GLU A 40 -1.60 11.02 12.82
C GLU A 40 -1.93 11.89 11.61
N PHE A 41 -1.25 11.66 10.49
CA PHE A 41 -1.52 12.42 9.27
C PHE A 41 -2.89 12.11 8.67
N ILE A 42 -3.26 10.83 8.57
CA ILE A 42 -4.59 10.38 8.11
C ILE A 42 -5.68 11.08 8.92
N ASN A 43 -5.57 11.07 10.26
CA ASN A 43 -6.51 11.71 11.17
C ASN A 43 -6.56 13.23 10.96
N SER A 44 -5.39 13.89 10.85
CA SER A 44 -5.31 15.36 10.66
C SER A 44 -5.99 15.84 9.36
N LYS A 45 -6.11 14.97 8.37
CA LYS A 45 -6.68 15.25 7.06
C LYS A 45 -8.07 14.65 6.85
N ASN A 46 -8.61 13.95 7.85
CA ASN A 46 -9.87 13.19 7.76
C ASN A 46 -9.88 12.25 6.54
N LEU A 47 -8.77 11.56 6.27
CA LEU A 47 -8.67 10.61 5.17
C LEU A 47 -9.29 9.27 5.55
N ILE A 48 -9.79 8.56 4.55
CA ILE A 48 -10.38 7.23 4.70
C ILE A 48 -9.39 6.24 4.08
N LEU A 49 -8.64 5.54 4.92
CA LEU A 49 -7.71 4.52 4.47
C LEU A 49 -8.48 3.26 4.05
N GLU A 50 -8.41 2.88 2.78
CA GLU A 50 -9.14 1.72 2.24
C GLU A 50 -8.23 0.67 1.60
N LYS A 51 -7.01 1.04 1.20
CA LYS A 51 -6.08 0.13 0.50
C LYS A 51 -4.68 0.16 1.08
N LEU A 52 -4.03 -1.00 1.04
CA LEU A 52 -2.59 -1.14 1.23
C LEU A 52 -2.01 -1.79 -0.02
N PHE A 53 -1.22 -1.03 -0.75
CA PHE A 53 -0.52 -1.46 -1.95
C PHE A 53 0.85 -2.00 -1.56
N ILE A 54 1.15 -3.22 -1.98
CA ILE A 54 2.42 -3.90 -1.73
C ILE A 54 3.15 -3.97 -3.06
N THR A 55 4.30 -3.31 -3.15
CA THR A 55 5.14 -3.33 -4.36
C THR A 55 5.73 -4.72 -4.58
N HIS A 56 6.17 -5.38 -3.51
CA HIS A 56 6.64 -6.76 -3.50
C HIS A 56 6.67 -7.28 -2.06
N SER A 57 6.79 -8.59 -1.90
CA SER A 57 6.66 -9.26 -0.59
C SER A 57 7.93 -9.30 0.26
N HIS A 58 9.00 -8.61 -0.13
CA HIS A 58 10.21 -8.58 0.69
C HIS A 58 9.94 -7.94 2.07
N PHE A 59 10.56 -8.52 3.11
CA PHE A 59 10.11 -8.34 4.50
C PHE A 59 10.10 -6.89 4.99
N ASP A 60 10.99 -6.05 4.47
CA ASP A 60 11.16 -4.65 4.84
C ASP A 60 10.10 -3.73 4.19
N HIS A 61 9.38 -4.21 3.17
CA HIS A 61 8.22 -3.55 2.56
C HIS A 61 6.89 -3.93 3.25
N ILE A 62 6.86 -5.02 3.99
CA ILE A 62 5.67 -5.53 4.70
C ILE A 62 5.84 -5.56 6.23
N ARG A 63 6.88 -4.91 6.75
CA ARG A 63 7.30 -5.02 8.16
C ARG A 63 6.21 -4.70 9.17
N TYR A 64 5.38 -3.70 8.89
CA TYR A 64 4.29 -3.20 9.73
C TYR A 64 2.90 -3.58 9.20
N LEU A 65 2.83 -4.62 8.37
CA LEU A 65 1.58 -5.10 7.77
C LEU A 65 0.56 -5.53 8.84
N GLU A 66 1.01 -6.27 9.86
CA GLU A 66 0.15 -6.70 10.97
C GLU A 66 -0.40 -5.51 11.76
N ASP A 67 0.42 -4.49 12.02
CA ASP A 67 -0.02 -3.29 12.73
C ASP A 67 -1.14 -2.56 11.96
N LEU A 68 -0.98 -2.41 10.64
CA LEU A 68 -2.00 -1.79 9.79
C LEU A 68 -3.29 -2.62 9.72
N THR A 69 -3.17 -3.94 9.55
CA THR A 69 -4.34 -4.83 9.40
C THR A 69 -5.09 -5.04 10.71
N HIS A 70 -4.40 -5.02 11.85
CA HIS A 70 -5.06 -4.98 13.16
C HIS A 70 -5.81 -3.66 13.38
N GLN A 71 -5.22 -2.53 12.99
CA GLN A 71 -5.86 -1.22 13.13
C GLN A 71 -7.01 -1.01 12.13
N PHE A 72 -6.91 -1.59 10.94
CA PHE A 72 -7.89 -1.52 9.86
C PHE A 72 -8.24 -2.92 9.33
N PRO A 73 -9.12 -3.67 10.00
CA PRO A 73 -9.46 -5.05 9.61
C PRO A 73 -10.15 -5.21 8.25
N GLN A 74 -10.64 -4.11 7.67
CA GLN A 74 -11.30 -4.07 6.36
C GLN A 74 -10.37 -3.51 5.26
N LEU A 75 -9.10 -3.30 5.57
CA LEU A 75 -8.12 -2.79 4.61
C LEU A 75 -7.94 -3.81 3.47
N GLN A 76 -8.13 -3.38 2.23
CA GLN A 76 -7.89 -4.24 1.08
C GLN A 76 -6.39 -4.24 0.76
N LEU A 77 -5.74 -5.38 0.98
CA LEU A 77 -4.34 -5.58 0.60
C LEU A 77 -4.28 -5.81 -0.91
N CYS A 78 -3.38 -5.14 -1.60
CA CYS A 78 -3.29 -5.15 -3.06
C CYS A 78 -1.83 -5.41 -3.45
N GLY A 79 -1.56 -6.53 -4.10
CA GLY A 79 -0.22 -6.90 -4.56
C GLY A 79 -0.29 -7.69 -5.86
N TYR A 80 0.84 -8.19 -6.36
CA TYR A 80 0.82 -9.04 -7.54
C TYR A 80 0.00 -10.32 -7.30
N ASN A 81 -0.69 -10.82 -8.33
CA ASN A 81 -1.61 -11.95 -8.18
C ASN A 81 -0.93 -13.29 -7.84
N PHE A 82 0.39 -13.37 -7.93
CA PHE A 82 1.20 -14.49 -7.44
C PHE A 82 2.26 -13.97 -6.45
N PRO A 83 1.87 -13.63 -5.22
CA PRO A 83 2.82 -13.14 -4.22
C PRO A 83 3.74 -14.29 -3.75
N GLU A 84 4.96 -13.96 -3.34
CA GLU A 84 5.87 -14.95 -2.72
C GLU A 84 5.54 -15.21 -1.24
N GLU A 85 4.70 -14.37 -0.62
CA GLU A 85 4.22 -14.49 0.76
C GLU A 85 2.69 -14.57 0.82
N GLU A 86 2.15 -15.17 1.88
CA GLU A 86 0.69 -15.26 2.09
C GLU A 86 0.14 -14.01 2.82
N PHE A 87 -0.85 -13.35 2.21
CA PHE A 87 -1.44 -12.10 2.71
C PHE A 87 -2.87 -12.25 3.27
N GLY A 88 -3.39 -13.47 3.36
CA GLY A 88 -4.72 -13.77 3.92
C GLY A 88 -5.91 -13.37 3.04
N ASP A 89 -7.11 -13.45 3.62
CA ASP A 89 -8.39 -13.45 2.89
C ASP A 89 -8.76 -12.11 2.23
N TYR A 90 -8.21 -10.99 2.72
CA TYR A 90 -8.49 -9.65 2.18
C TYR A 90 -7.50 -9.23 1.08
N PHE A 91 -6.65 -10.15 0.64
CA PHE A 91 -5.70 -9.92 -0.43
C PHE A 91 -6.38 -9.90 -1.80
N ARG A 92 -6.17 -8.82 -2.54
CA ARG A 92 -6.51 -8.67 -3.94
C ARG A 92 -5.24 -8.81 -4.78
N GLY A 93 -5.14 -9.95 -5.47
CA GLY A 93 -4.13 -10.17 -6.49
C GLY A 93 -4.40 -9.31 -7.74
N LEU A 94 -3.38 -8.58 -8.19
CA LEU A 94 -3.43 -7.68 -9.32
C LEU A 94 -2.61 -8.22 -10.50
N THR A 95 -3.08 -7.97 -11.71
CA THR A 95 -2.45 -8.42 -12.96
C THR A 95 -1.82 -7.26 -13.73
N HIS A 96 -0.89 -7.59 -14.65
CA HIS A 96 -0.26 -6.57 -15.49
C HIS A 96 -1.29 -5.83 -16.36
N HIS A 97 -1.17 -4.50 -16.40
CA HIS A 97 -2.08 -3.56 -17.05
C HIS A 97 -3.49 -3.50 -16.45
N GLU A 98 -3.72 -4.15 -15.31
CA GLU A 98 -4.95 -3.94 -14.55
C GLU A 98 -5.04 -2.50 -14.07
N ILE A 99 -6.27 -1.98 -13.98
CA ILE A 99 -6.53 -0.65 -13.43
C ILE A 99 -7.24 -0.82 -12.09
N ILE A 100 -6.70 -0.21 -11.04
CA ILE A 100 -7.31 -0.17 -9.71
C ILE A 100 -7.68 1.27 -9.33
N PRO A 101 -8.94 1.52 -8.93
CA PRO A 101 -9.34 2.85 -8.49
C PRO A 101 -8.91 3.15 -7.06
N LEU A 102 -8.59 4.41 -6.79
CA LEU A 102 -8.49 5.01 -5.47
C LEU A 102 -9.31 6.31 -5.48
N GLY A 103 -10.56 6.23 -5.02
CA GLY A 103 -11.52 7.30 -5.28
C GLY A 103 -11.75 7.53 -6.76
N THR A 104 -11.51 8.75 -7.23
CA THR A 104 -11.61 9.11 -8.66
C THR A 104 -10.29 8.94 -9.41
N GLU A 105 -9.20 8.60 -8.71
CA GLU A 105 -7.90 8.34 -9.31
C GLU A 105 -7.81 6.89 -9.81
N MET A 106 -7.11 6.67 -10.93
CA MET A 106 -6.94 5.36 -11.55
C MET A 106 -5.45 5.01 -11.60
N LEU A 107 -5.05 3.94 -10.92
CA LEU A 107 -3.68 3.44 -10.90
C LEU A 107 -3.55 2.29 -11.90
N THR A 108 -2.46 2.28 -12.69
CA THR A 108 -2.19 1.22 -13.67
C THR A 108 -1.11 0.31 -13.14
N ILE A 109 -1.41 -0.98 -13.06
CA ILE A 109 -0.48 -1.95 -12.49
C ILE A 109 0.51 -2.39 -13.55
N LEU A 110 1.81 -2.28 -13.24
CA LEU A 110 2.87 -2.78 -14.09
C LEU A 110 3.59 -3.92 -13.37
N HIS A 111 3.55 -5.13 -13.91
CA HIS A 111 4.38 -6.23 -13.41
C HIS A 111 5.81 -5.99 -13.87
N THR A 112 6.69 -5.83 -12.89
CA THR A 112 8.09 -5.43 -13.09
C THR A 112 9.00 -6.38 -12.32
N PRO A 113 9.00 -7.68 -12.65
CA PRO A 113 9.82 -8.67 -11.96
C PRO A 113 11.30 -8.37 -12.15
N GLY A 114 12.11 -8.70 -11.15
CA GLY A 114 13.56 -8.53 -11.20
C GLY A 114 14.16 -8.53 -9.81
N HIS A 115 13.92 -7.47 -9.04
CA HIS A 115 14.32 -7.42 -7.64
C HIS A 115 13.65 -8.53 -6.83
N TYR A 116 12.34 -8.67 -6.99
CA TYR A 116 11.54 -9.80 -6.53
C TYR A 116 10.66 -10.34 -7.69
N PRO A 117 10.28 -11.63 -7.68
CA PRO A 117 9.41 -12.20 -8.72
C PRO A 117 8.02 -11.56 -8.78
N ASP A 118 7.49 -11.14 -7.63
CA ASP A 118 6.17 -10.54 -7.46
C ASP A 118 6.18 -9.00 -7.49
N SER A 119 7.29 -8.40 -7.93
CA SER A 119 7.42 -6.94 -8.00
C SER A 119 6.46 -6.30 -8.99
N ILE A 120 5.72 -5.29 -8.52
CA ILE A 120 4.83 -4.43 -9.31
C ILE A 120 5.08 -2.94 -9.03
N CYS A 121 4.81 -2.11 -10.03
CA CYS A 121 4.71 -0.65 -9.90
C CYS A 121 3.24 -0.21 -10.03
N PHE A 122 2.91 0.89 -9.35
CA PHE A 122 1.58 1.52 -9.31
C PHE A 122 1.57 2.90 -9.98
#